data_AF-A0A086AH63-F1
#
_entry.id   AF-A0A086AH63-F1
#
_cell.length_a   1.000
_cell.length_b   1.000
_cell.length_c   1.000
_cell.angle_alpha   90.00
_cell.angle_beta   90.00
_cell.angle_gamma   90.00
#
_symmetry.space_group_name_H-M   'P 1'
#
loop_
_entity.id
_entity.type
_entity.pdbx_description
1 polymer ?
#
loop_
_entity_poly.entity_id
_entity_poly.type
_entity_poly.pdbx_seq_one_letter_code
_entity_poly.pdbx_strand_id
1 'polypeptide(L)'
;MNTIITYRKASENDIGYLLDLRIKTMNPHYADSNLPTDKETTLQRIQYQFDKAHIILLNNEPAGLLKINKADDKTEVLQLQIDPSQQGKGLGKTILTDILEEASAAGKTVALSVLKTNKAQYLYTSLGFKTVDEDEHSFFMEFQGGFDNLSHL
;
A
#
# COMPACT_ATOMS: atom_id res chain seq x y z
N MET A 1 0.77 0.67 -25.09
CA MET A 1 2.12 0.41 -24.54
C MET A 1 1.93 -0.46 -23.31
N ASN A 2 2.61 -1.60 -23.22
CA ASN A 2 2.53 -2.42 -22.01
C ASN A 2 3.25 -1.68 -20.89
N THR A 3 2.50 -1.27 -19.89
CA THR A 3 3.02 -0.64 -18.69
C THR A 3 3.70 -1.71 -17.84
N ILE A 4 4.99 -1.57 -17.58
CA ILE A 4 5.75 -2.54 -16.77
C ILE A 4 5.90 -1.97 -15.36
N ILE A 5 5.35 -2.70 -14.37
CA ILE A 5 5.56 -2.44 -12.94
C ILE A 5 6.71 -3.34 -12.47
N THR A 6 7.72 -2.76 -11.86
CA THR A 6 8.80 -3.50 -11.18
C THR A 6 9.04 -2.91 -9.80
N TYR A 7 9.82 -3.62 -8.99
CA TYR A 7 10.15 -3.22 -7.63
C TYR A 7 11.65 -3.30 -7.43
N ARG A 8 12.21 -2.32 -6.74
CA ARG A 8 13.57 -2.41 -6.18
C ARG A 8 13.54 -2.13 -4.68
N LYS A 9 14.42 -2.77 -3.92
CA LYS A 9 14.56 -2.47 -2.50
C LYS A 9 14.92 -0.99 -2.31
N ALA A 10 14.27 -0.33 -1.37
CA ALA A 10 14.58 1.04 -1.01
C ALA A 10 15.93 1.08 -0.26
N SER A 11 16.64 2.19 -0.43
CA SER A 11 17.93 2.48 0.20
C SER A 11 17.86 3.85 0.88
N GLU A 12 18.86 4.19 1.70
CA GLU A 12 18.90 5.50 2.36
C GLU A 12 18.90 6.67 1.36
N ASN A 13 19.41 6.46 0.13
CA ASN A 13 19.35 7.43 -0.96
C ASN A 13 17.91 7.77 -1.39
N ASP A 14 16.94 6.91 -1.07
CA ASP A 14 15.52 7.11 -1.39
C ASP A 14 14.79 7.93 -0.31
N ILE A 15 15.40 8.24 0.84
CA ILE A 15 14.72 8.94 1.95
C ILE A 15 14.15 10.29 1.49
N GLY A 16 14.88 11.04 0.67
CA GLY A 16 14.39 12.32 0.12
C GLY A 16 13.11 12.14 -0.72
N TYR A 17 13.10 11.14 -1.60
CA TYR A 17 11.93 10.79 -2.40
C TYR A 17 10.75 10.33 -1.53
N LEU A 18 11.01 9.48 -0.53
CA LEU A 18 9.98 8.94 0.35
C LEU A 18 9.35 10.00 1.26
N LEU A 19 10.13 10.99 1.69
CA LEU A 19 9.62 12.16 2.41
C LEU A 19 8.65 12.96 1.54
N ASP A 20 9.06 13.30 0.32
CA ASP A 20 8.22 14.03 -0.63
C ASP A 20 6.94 13.26 -0.98
N LEU A 21 7.07 11.95 -1.25
CA LEU A 21 5.94 11.06 -1.50
C LEU A 21 4.94 11.08 -0.33
N ARG A 22 5.41 10.87 0.91
CA ARG A 22 4.50 10.87 2.08
C ARG A 22 3.82 12.21 2.31
N ILE A 23 4.52 13.32 2.11
CA ILE A 23 3.93 14.65 2.24
C ILE A 23 2.76 14.79 1.26
N LYS A 24 2.94 14.34 0.02
CA LYS A 24 1.93 14.41 -1.03
C LYS A 24 0.77 13.43 -0.82
N THR A 25 1.04 12.22 -0.32
CA THR A 25 0.02 11.15 -0.29
C THR A 25 -0.63 10.93 1.08
N MET A 26 0.03 11.29 2.17
CA MET A 26 -0.43 10.95 3.53
C MET A 26 -0.71 12.15 4.42
N ASN A 27 0.03 13.26 4.29
CA ASN A 27 -0.18 14.41 5.18
C ASN A 27 -1.61 14.98 5.16
N PRO A 28 -2.31 15.06 4.01
CA PRO A 28 -3.73 15.47 4.02
C PRO A 28 -4.60 14.58 4.91
N HIS A 29 -4.45 13.25 4.80
CA HIS A 29 -5.24 12.30 5.60
C HIS A 29 -4.88 12.35 7.08
N TYR A 30 -3.61 12.55 7.43
CA TYR A 30 -3.20 12.72 8.83
C TYR A 30 -3.72 14.03 9.41
N ALA A 31 -3.65 15.14 8.67
CA ALA A 31 -4.19 16.42 9.12
C ALA A 31 -5.71 16.33 9.36
N ASP A 32 -6.45 15.68 8.46
CA ASP A 32 -7.89 15.45 8.60
C ASP A 32 -8.23 14.56 9.81
N SER A 33 -7.29 13.74 10.27
CA SER A 33 -7.40 12.91 11.48
C SER A 33 -6.75 13.55 12.72
N ASN A 34 -6.33 14.81 12.67
CA ASN A 34 -5.60 15.52 13.73
C ASN A 34 -4.32 14.78 14.20
N LEU A 35 -3.67 14.03 13.29
CA LEU A 35 -2.43 13.30 13.54
C LEU A 35 -1.21 14.14 13.10
N PRO A 36 -0.02 13.93 13.71
CA PRO A 36 1.16 14.72 13.38
C PRO A 36 1.60 14.59 11.92
N THR A 37 1.98 15.71 11.31
CA THR A 37 2.44 15.85 9.92
C THR A 37 3.85 16.47 9.80
N ASP A 38 4.51 16.70 10.94
CA ASP A 38 5.85 17.26 10.99
C ASP A 38 6.88 16.31 10.35
N LYS A 39 8.03 16.89 9.98
CA LYS A 39 9.09 16.16 9.27
C LYS A 39 9.68 15.02 10.11
N GLU A 40 9.81 15.19 11.42
CA GLU A 40 10.40 14.20 12.31
C GLU A 40 9.51 12.96 12.40
N THR A 41 8.22 13.14 12.68
CA THR A 41 7.24 12.04 12.68
C THR A 41 7.15 11.37 11.31
N THR A 42 7.20 12.14 10.22
CA THR A 42 7.19 11.58 8.87
C THR A 42 8.42 10.70 8.61
N LEU A 43 9.61 11.14 9.06
CA LEU A 43 10.85 10.37 8.94
C LEU A 43 10.79 9.09 9.77
N GLN A 44 10.26 9.14 11.00
CA GLN A 44 10.05 7.93 11.83
C GLN A 44 9.15 6.91 11.13
N ARG A 45 8.05 7.34 10.50
CA ARG A 45 7.15 6.46 9.71
C ARG A 45 7.83 5.87 8.46
N ILE A 46 8.80 6.56 7.89
CA ILE A 46 9.64 6.05 6.79
C ILE A 46 10.63 5.01 7.32
N GLN A 47 11.28 5.27 8.46
CA GLN A 47 12.27 4.36 9.05
C GLN A 47 11.64 3.10 9.64
N TYR A 48 10.40 3.17 10.12
CA TYR A 48 9.68 2.00 10.64
C TYR A 48 9.59 0.89 9.59
N GLN A 49 10.20 -0.26 9.89
CA GLN A 49 10.31 -1.42 9.01
C GLN A 49 10.83 -1.07 7.60
N PHE A 50 11.88 -0.24 7.54
CA PHE A 50 12.48 0.22 6.28
C PHE A 50 13.06 -0.92 5.43
N ASP A 51 13.50 -2.01 6.06
CA ASP A 51 14.01 -3.20 5.40
C ASP A 51 12.99 -3.89 4.47
N LYS A 52 11.70 -3.61 4.68
CA LYS A 52 10.56 -4.12 3.88
C LYS A 52 10.13 -3.16 2.76
N ALA A 53 10.77 -2.00 2.65
CA ALA A 53 10.42 -0.97 1.68
C ALA A 53 10.96 -1.27 0.29
N HIS A 54 10.08 -1.13 -0.69
CA HIS A 54 10.37 -1.27 -2.11
C HIS A 54 9.86 -0.04 -2.86
N ILE A 55 10.72 0.55 -3.68
CA ILE A 55 10.30 1.58 -4.64
C ILE A 55 9.55 0.89 -5.77
N ILE A 56 8.34 1.36 -6.01
CA ILE A 56 7.53 0.95 -7.16
C ILE A 56 8.07 1.71 -8.36
N LEU A 57 8.45 0.99 -9.41
CA LEU A 57 8.94 1.57 -10.65
C LEU A 57 7.92 1.33 -11.77
N LEU A 58 7.55 2.40 -12.46
CA LEU A 58 6.71 2.38 -13.65
C LEU A 58 7.58 2.69 -14.86
N ASN A 59 7.81 1.71 -15.73
CA ASN A 59 8.73 1.86 -16.87
C ASN A 59 10.12 2.39 -16.42
N ASN A 60 10.66 1.82 -15.33
CA ASN A 60 11.92 2.19 -14.66
C ASN A 60 11.96 3.54 -13.92
N GLU A 61 10.85 4.29 -13.87
CA GLU A 61 10.77 5.55 -13.12
C GLU A 61 10.04 5.37 -11.78
N PRO A 62 10.50 6.00 -10.67
CA PRO A 62 9.81 5.95 -9.38
C PRO A 62 8.36 6.43 -9.46
N ALA A 63 7.43 5.55 -9.06
CA ALA A 63 6.00 5.79 -9.10
C ALA A 63 5.32 5.60 -7.73
N GLY A 64 6.06 5.14 -6.72
CA GLY A 64 5.52 4.99 -5.38
C GLY A 64 6.37 4.15 -4.44
N LEU A 65 5.75 3.75 -3.33
CA LEU A 65 6.30 2.90 -2.29
C LEU A 65 5.36 1.74 -2.00
N LEU A 66 5.93 0.54 -1.90
CA LEU A 66 5.32 -0.63 -1.30
C LEU A 66 6.17 -1.08 -0.10
N LYS A 67 5.58 -1.11 1.09
CA LYS A 67 6.12 -1.85 2.24
C LYS A 67 5.26 -3.07 2.47
N ILE A 68 5.86 -4.25 2.39
CA ILE A 68 5.14 -5.52 2.47
C ILE A 68 5.92 -6.51 3.33
N ASN A 69 5.21 -7.22 4.19
CA ASN A 69 5.75 -8.30 5.02
C ASN A 69 5.11 -9.61 4.59
N LYS A 70 5.90 -10.57 4.12
CA LYS A 70 5.41 -11.90 3.72
C LYS A 70 5.85 -12.92 4.77
N ALA A 71 4.94 -13.29 5.66
CA ALA A 71 5.11 -14.38 6.63
C ALA A 71 4.55 -15.69 6.06
N ASP A 72 4.66 -16.78 6.81
CA ASP A 72 4.23 -18.11 6.36
C ASP A 72 2.70 -18.22 6.22
N ASP A 73 1.95 -17.57 7.10
CA ASP A 73 0.48 -17.61 7.18
C ASP A 73 -0.19 -16.33 6.64
N LYS A 74 0.54 -15.21 6.62
CA LYS A 74 -0.01 -13.89 6.33
C LYS A 74 0.92 -13.04 5.46
N THR A 75 0.33 -12.32 4.51
CA THR A 75 0.96 -11.20 3.80
C THR A 75 0.37 -9.89 4.34
N GLU A 76 1.21 -9.00 4.85
CA GLU A 76 0.78 -7.72 5.40
C GLU A 76 1.28 -6.57 4.53
N VAL A 77 0.35 -5.81 3.95
CA VAL A 77 0.63 -4.59 3.19
C VAL A 77 0.69 -3.42 4.16
N LEU A 78 1.90 -3.13 4.63
CA LEU A 78 2.16 -2.09 5.62
C LEU A 78 1.95 -0.69 5.03
N GLN A 79 2.38 -0.48 3.78
CA GLN A 79 2.22 0.79 3.06
C GLN A 79 2.09 0.52 1.56
N LEU A 80 1.10 1.15 0.93
CA LEU A 80 1.00 1.28 -0.52
C LEU A 80 0.71 2.73 -0.85
N GLN A 81 1.68 3.42 -1.45
CA GLN A 81 1.57 4.82 -1.83
C GLN A 81 1.94 4.94 -3.29
N ILE A 82 1.02 5.46 -4.11
CA ILE A 82 1.28 5.80 -5.51
C ILE A 82 1.43 7.31 -5.58
N ASP A 83 2.47 7.79 -6.28
CA ASP A 83 2.67 9.21 -6.50
C ASP A 83 1.40 9.82 -7.13
N PRO A 84 0.92 11.00 -6.66
CA PRO A 84 -0.31 11.59 -7.19
C PRO A 84 -0.35 11.75 -8.71
N SER A 85 0.79 11.98 -9.37
CA SER A 85 0.89 12.07 -10.83
C SER A 85 0.61 10.73 -11.55
N GLN A 86 0.64 9.62 -10.81
CA GLN A 86 0.43 8.25 -11.30
C GLN A 86 -0.87 7.62 -10.79
N GLN A 87 -1.62 8.31 -9.92
CA GLN A 87 -2.92 7.83 -9.41
C GLN A 87 -4.01 7.87 -10.50
N GLY A 88 -5.11 7.13 -10.26
CA GLY A 88 -6.23 7.04 -11.21
C GLY A 88 -5.96 6.18 -12.46
N LYS A 89 -4.75 5.61 -12.59
CA LYS A 89 -4.33 4.78 -13.74
C LYS A 89 -4.40 3.27 -13.49
N GLY A 90 -5.01 2.85 -12.38
CA GLY A 90 -5.15 1.42 -12.02
C GLY A 90 -3.94 0.80 -11.31
N LEU A 91 -2.81 1.50 -11.14
CA LEU A 91 -1.58 0.93 -10.56
C LEU A 91 -1.80 0.29 -9.18
N GLY A 92 -2.45 1.00 -8.26
CA GLY A 92 -2.73 0.45 -6.92
C GLY A 92 -3.60 -0.81 -6.98
N LYS A 93 -4.57 -0.85 -7.91
CA LYS A 93 -5.42 -2.03 -8.13
C LYS A 93 -4.60 -3.20 -8.64
N THR A 94 -3.80 -3.00 -9.69
CA THR A 94 -2.92 -4.04 -10.26
C THR A 94 -2.00 -4.63 -9.21
N ILE A 95 -1.28 -3.79 -8.46
CA ILE A 95 -0.34 -4.24 -7.43
C ILE A 95 -1.04 -5.06 -6.34
N LEU A 96 -2.22 -4.62 -5.89
CA LEU A 96 -2.98 -5.36 -4.88
C LEU A 96 -3.53 -6.67 -5.44
N THR A 97 -4.05 -6.69 -6.67
CA THR A 97 -4.52 -7.91 -7.32
C THR A 97 -3.40 -8.96 -7.39
N ASP A 98 -2.20 -8.58 -7.83
CA ASP A 98 -1.05 -9.49 -7.88
C ASP A 98 -0.71 -10.06 -6.47
N ILE A 99 -0.74 -9.21 -5.44
CA ILE A 99 -0.49 -9.63 -4.04
C ILE A 99 -1.57 -10.60 -3.56
N LEU A 100 -2.84 -10.32 -3.88
CA LEU A 100 -3.95 -11.17 -3.47
C LEU A 100 -3.90 -12.53 -4.19
N GLU A 101 -3.61 -12.55 -5.49
CA GLU A 101 -3.47 -13.78 -6.27
C GLU A 101 -2.33 -14.65 -5.73
N GLU A 102 -1.16 -14.06 -5.44
CA GLU A 102 -0.03 -14.77 -4.82
C GLU A 102 -0.40 -15.35 -3.45
N ALA A 103 -1.08 -14.57 -2.60
CA ALA A 103 -1.48 -15.01 -1.28
C ALA A 103 -2.53 -16.13 -1.35
N SER A 104 -3.54 -16.00 -2.23
CA SER A 104 -4.56 -17.03 -2.46
C SER A 104 -3.97 -18.34 -2.93
N ALA A 105 -3.01 -18.31 -3.88
CA ALA A 105 -2.33 -19.51 -4.35
C ALA A 105 -1.54 -20.21 -3.23
N ALA A 106 -1.09 -19.46 -2.23
CA ALA A 106 -0.38 -19.98 -1.07
C ALA A 106 -1.30 -20.25 0.14
N GLY A 107 -2.62 -20.02 0.04
CA GLY A 107 -3.56 -20.16 1.15
C GLY A 107 -3.34 -19.16 2.30
N LYS A 108 -2.74 -18.00 2.02
CA LYS A 108 -2.39 -16.98 3.01
C LYS A 108 -3.45 -15.90 3.11
N THR A 109 -3.59 -15.32 4.31
CA THR A 109 -4.39 -14.11 4.51
C THR A 109 -3.64 -12.88 4.03
N VAL A 110 -4.30 -11.90 3.44
CA VAL A 110 -3.73 -10.57 3.19
C VAL A 110 -4.34 -9.56 4.15
N ALA A 111 -3.51 -8.82 4.87
CA ALA A 111 -3.94 -7.82 5.84
C ALA A 111 -3.37 -6.43 5.54
N LEU A 112 -4.13 -5.39 5.85
CA LEU A 112 -3.71 -3.99 5.79
C LEU A 112 -4.46 -3.15 6.82
N SER A 113 -3.98 -1.93 7.06
CA SER A 113 -4.75 -0.89 7.74
C SER A 113 -4.89 0.34 6.85
N VAL A 114 -5.98 1.08 7.04
CA VAL A 114 -6.27 2.29 6.29
C VAL A 114 -6.90 3.33 7.21
N LEU A 115 -6.43 4.58 7.14
CA LEU A 115 -7.07 5.69 7.85
C LEU A 115 -8.51 5.84 7.37
N LYS A 116 -9.44 6.10 8.29
CA LYS A 116 -10.86 6.35 7.99
C LYS A 116 -11.06 7.54 7.04
N THR A 117 -10.13 8.50 7.05
CA THR A 117 -10.09 9.67 6.15
C THR A 117 -9.53 9.34 4.76
N ASN A 118 -8.92 8.17 4.57
CA ASN A 118 -8.33 7.77 3.31
C ASN A 118 -9.35 7.02 2.43
N LYS A 119 -9.62 7.56 1.24
CA LYS A 119 -10.55 6.97 0.26
C LYS A 119 -10.07 5.65 -0.33
N ALA A 120 -8.82 5.27 -0.13
CA ALA A 120 -8.29 3.97 -0.52
C ALA A 120 -9.08 2.78 0.09
N GLN A 121 -9.78 2.99 1.22
CA GLN A 121 -10.69 2.00 1.78
C GLN A 121 -11.70 1.45 0.75
N TYR A 122 -12.20 2.29 -0.16
CA TYR A 122 -13.14 1.85 -1.20
C TYR A 122 -12.47 0.95 -2.24
N LEU A 123 -11.20 1.19 -2.57
CA LEU A 123 -10.42 0.31 -3.42
C LEU A 123 -10.25 -1.06 -2.74
N TYR A 124 -9.86 -1.07 -1.47
CA TYR A 124 -9.68 -2.31 -0.72
C TYR A 124 -10.99 -3.11 -0.64
N THR A 125 -12.11 -2.47 -0.28
CA THR A 125 -13.43 -3.12 -0.29
C THR A 125 -13.81 -3.65 -1.67
N SER A 126 -13.53 -2.91 -2.76
CA SER A 126 -13.81 -3.37 -4.12
C SER A 126 -12.99 -4.59 -4.56
N LEU A 127 -11.84 -4.81 -3.91
CA LEU A 127 -10.98 -5.97 -4.09
C LEU A 127 -11.32 -7.13 -3.15
N GLY A 128 -12.39 -7.00 -2.36
CA GLY A 128 -12.89 -8.05 -1.48
C GLY A 128 -12.28 -8.05 -0.07
N PHE A 129 -11.47 -7.04 0.30
CA PHE A 129 -11.08 -6.87 1.69
C PHE A 129 -12.30 -6.57 2.56
N LYS A 130 -12.32 -7.15 3.76
CA LYS A 130 -13.35 -6.92 4.78
C LYS A 130 -12.73 -6.29 6.00
N THR A 131 -13.40 -5.31 6.59
CA THR A 131 -13.00 -4.76 7.90
C THR A 131 -13.20 -5.83 8.96
N VAL A 132 -12.14 -6.14 9.71
CA VAL A 132 -12.16 -7.12 10.81
C VAL A 132 -12.04 -6.45 12.18
N ASP A 133 -11.49 -5.23 12.23
CA ASP A 133 -11.35 -4.44 13.44
C ASP A 133 -11.23 -2.94 13.07
N GLU A 134 -11.35 -2.07 14.05
CA GLU A 134 -11.10 -0.63 13.90
C GLU A 134 -10.60 0.02 15.19
N ASP A 135 -9.81 1.08 15.05
CA ASP A 135 -9.49 1.99 16.15
C ASP A 135 -10.10 3.38 15.90
N GLU A 136 -9.71 4.39 16.69
CA GLU A 136 -10.19 5.76 16.53
C GLU A 136 -9.96 6.32 15.11
N HIS A 137 -8.86 5.94 14.45
CA HIS A 137 -8.40 6.55 13.22
C HIS A 137 -8.40 5.62 12.00
N SER A 138 -8.40 4.30 12.19
CA SER A 138 -8.12 3.33 11.14
C SER A 138 -9.11 2.17 11.12
N PHE A 139 -9.35 1.65 9.92
CA PHE A 139 -9.90 0.31 9.71
C PHE A 139 -8.76 -0.69 9.53
N PHE A 140 -8.88 -1.85 10.16
CA PHE A 140 -8.04 -3.02 9.91
C PHE A 140 -8.81 -3.96 8.99
N MET A 141 -8.23 -4.30 7.85
CA MET A 141 -8.91 -5.05 6.81
C MET A 141 -8.14 -6.29 6.40
N GLU A 142 -8.88 -7.37 6.16
CA GLU A 142 -8.33 -8.65 5.73
C GLU A 142 -9.04 -9.18 4.48
N PHE A 143 -8.26 -9.90 3.68
CA PHE A 143 -8.75 -10.73 2.60
C PHE A 143 -8.36 -12.18 2.88
N GLN A 144 -9.37 -13.04 2.94
CA GLN A 144 -9.25 -14.49 2.98
C GLN A 144 -10.12 -15.05 1.87
N GLY A 145 -9.50 -15.66 0.86
CA GLY A 145 -10.22 -16.29 -0.23
C GLY A 145 -9.29 -17.03 -1.18
N GLY A 146 -9.76 -18.14 -1.75
CA GLY A 146 -9.26 -18.59 -3.04
C GLY A 146 -9.73 -17.61 -4.10
N PHE A 147 -8.85 -17.23 -5.02
CA PHE A 147 -9.23 -16.48 -6.22
C PHE A 147 -10.02 -17.41 -7.15
N ASP A 148 -11.23 -17.81 -6.74
CA ASP A 148 -12.14 -18.55 -7.61
C ASP A 148 -12.69 -17.57 -8.65
N ASN A 149 -12.04 -17.56 -9.82
CA ASN A 149 -12.51 -17.04 -11.10
C ASN A 149 -13.20 -15.66 -11.06
N LEU A 150 -12.41 -14.58 -11.11
CA LEU A 150 -12.81 -13.38 -11.85
C LEU A 150 -12.51 -13.58 -13.35
N SER A 151 -13.04 -14.66 -13.91
CA SER A 151 -13.31 -14.74 -15.34
C SER A 151 -14.69 -14.12 -15.55
N HIS A 152 -14.74 -13.11 -16.43
CA HIS A 152 -15.90 -12.38 -16.96
C HIS A 152 -16.13 -11.00 -16.34
N LEU A 153 -15.52 -9.99 -16.96
CA LEU A 153 -16.22 -9.00 -17.79
C LEU A 153 -15.27 -8.46 -18.87
#